data_AF-A0A9W8V2I5-F1
#
_entry.id   AF-A0A9W8V2I5-F1
#
_cell.length_a   1.000
_cell.length_b   1.000
_cell.length_c   1.000
_cell.angle_alpha   90.00
_cell.angle_beta   90.00
_cell.angle_gamma   90.00
#
_symmetry.space_group_name_H-M   'P 1'
#
loop_
_entity.id
_entity.type
_entity.pdbx_description
1 polymer ?
#
loop_
_entity_poly.entity_id
_entity_poly.type
_entity_poly.pdbx_seq_one_letter_code
_entity_poly.pdbx_strand_id
1 'polypeptide(L)'
;MWAPEIHRIDDIWYMFYSSCNADLPCCDSCETRVLKGCDAAGPSDCEYEHLADLVPPKGSQGQADGNFAFSIDGTYLEIPGKGRFHVLSIINKDLLQSIAITRLDTENWTVDGWHVISVPDQPWEMNTTNSNPNSITAVNEAPHPLYHNGEIWLSYSGSYCGTPNYALGLLHYNGGDPLKASSWAKIGPVFSQANGNYGTGHNCFFTSPDRSQIWVGS
;
A
#
# COMPACT_ATOMS: atom_id res chain seq x y z
N MET A 1 8.81 -4.62 12.30
CA MET A 1 7.63 -5.15 11.60
C MET A 1 6.55 -4.08 11.67
N TRP A 2 5.90 -3.78 10.56
CA TRP A 2 4.91 -2.71 10.41
C TRP A 2 3.72 -3.16 9.57
N ALA A 3 2.58 -2.48 9.79
CA ALA A 3 1.40 -2.50 8.93
C ALA A 3 0.92 -3.90 8.47
N PRO A 4 0.63 -4.84 9.39
CA PRO A 4 0.09 -6.13 8.98
C PRO A 4 -1.35 -5.98 8.46
N GLU A 5 -1.62 -6.50 7.27
CA GLU A 5 -2.95 -6.65 6.71
C GLU A 5 -3.30 -8.12 6.52
N ILE A 6 -4.57 -8.48 6.76
CA ILE A 6 -5.04 -9.85 6.66
C ILE A 6 -6.06 -9.99 5.54
N HIS A 7 -5.80 -10.93 4.63
CA HIS A 7 -6.58 -11.16 3.42
C HIS A 7 -7.00 -12.62 3.36
N ARG A 8 -8.22 -12.89 2.89
CA ARG A 8 -8.66 -14.25 2.56
C ARG A 8 -8.62 -14.40 1.04
N ILE A 9 -7.71 -15.23 0.53
CA ILE A 9 -7.47 -15.44 -0.89
C ILE A 9 -7.64 -16.93 -1.17
N ASP A 10 -8.55 -17.30 -2.06
CA ASP A 10 -8.91 -18.70 -2.36
C ASP A 10 -9.16 -19.52 -1.08
N ASP A 11 -10.02 -18.99 -0.21
CA ASP A 11 -10.42 -19.54 1.09
C ASP A 11 -9.32 -19.62 2.17
N ILE A 12 -8.06 -19.35 1.85
CA ILE A 12 -6.93 -19.37 2.80
C ILE A 12 -6.65 -17.96 3.33
N TRP A 13 -6.34 -17.87 4.63
CA TRP A 13 -5.87 -16.63 5.24
C TRP A 13 -4.40 -16.36 4.96
N TYR A 14 -4.08 -15.12 4.58
CA TYR A 14 -2.73 -14.62 4.38
C TYR A 14 -2.52 -13.30 5.11
N MET A 15 -1.33 -13.08 5.65
CA MET A 15 -0.95 -11.82 6.28
C MET A 15 0.17 -11.15 5.48
N PHE A 16 -0.09 -9.95 4.98
CA PHE A 16 0.90 -9.09 4.34
C PHE A 16 1.48 -8.18 5.43
N TYR A 17 2.79 -8.00 5.49
CA TYR A 17 3.42 -7.13 6.48
C TYR A 17 4.75 -6.60 5.96
N SER A 18 5.22 -5.49 6.52
CA SER A 18 6.55 -4.97 6.22
C SER A 18 7.54 -5.33 7.31
N SER A 19 8.74 -5.73 6.93
CA SER A 19 9.86 -5.84 7.88
C SER A 19 11.18 -5.46 7.22
N CYS A 20 12.16 -5.13 8.05
CA CYS A 20 13.47 -4.66 7.63
C CYS A 20 14.53 -5.45 8.39
N ASN A 21 15.74 -5.51 7.85
CA ASN A 21 16.88 -6.10 8.56
C ASN A 21 17.24 -5.22 9.77
N ALA A 22 17.24 -5.83 10.96
CA ALA A 22 17.52 -5.13 12.22
C ALA A 22 18.99 -4.65 12.34
N ASP A 23 19.91 -5.24 11.56
CA ASP A 23 21.33 -4.88 11.56
C ASP A 23 21.65 -3.70 10.63
N LEU A 24 20.67 -3.26 9.81
CA LEU A 24 20.81 -2.12 8.91
C LEU A 24 20.03 -0.92 9.44
N PRO A 25 20.42 0.32 9.06
CA PRO A 25 19.61 1.49 9.34
C PRO A 25 18.17 1.26 8.90
N CYS A 26 17.22 1.83 9.66
CA CYS A 26 15.83 1.76 9.26
C CYS A 26 15.70 2.17 7.81
N CYS A 27 14.84 1.44 7.12
CA CYS A 27 14.29 1.88 5.87
C CYS A 27 15.24 1.70 4.67
N ASP A 28 16.44 1.14 4.89
CA ASP A 28 17.38 0.73 3.82
C ASP A 28 17.16 -0.72 3.33
N SER A 29 16.30 -1.48 4.01
CA SER A 29 16.09 -2.92 3.75
C SER A 29 14.66 -3.39 3.97
N CYS A 30 13.70 -2.46 4.04
CA CYS A 30 12.31 -2.82 4.29
C CYS A 30 11.68 -3.42 3.04
N GLU A 31 11.00 -4.55 3.22
CA GLU A 31 10.29 -5.25 2.15
C GLU A 31 8.95 -5.76 2.66
N THR A 32 7.94 -5.78 1.78
CA THR A 32 6.68 -6.47 2.03
C THR A 32 6.87 -7.98 1.93
N ARG A 33 6.32 -8.69 2.91
CA ARG A 33 6.36 -10.14 3.06
C ARG A 33 4.97 -10.70 3.30
N VAL A 34 4.82 -12.00 3.07
CA VAL A 34 3.57 -12.72 3.28
C VAL A 34 3.79 -13.87 4.25
N LEU A 35 2.88 -14.01 5.21
CA LEU A 35 2.68 -15.23 5.97
C LEU A 35 1.45 -15.97 5.44
N LYS A 36 1.55 -17.30 5.35
CA LYS A 36 0.43 -18.19 5.05
C LYS A 36 -0.18 -18.71 6.34
N GLY A 37 -1.50 -18.63 6.43
CA GLY A 37 -2.30 -19.29 7.46
C GLY A 37 -2.96 -20.55 6.90
N CYS A 38 -4.26 -20.68 7.18
CA CYS A 38 -5.05 -21.88 6.93
C CYS A 38 -6.46 -21.55 6.41
N ASP A 39 -7.22 -22.55 6.00
CA ASP A 39 -8.66 -22.41 5.75
C ASP A 39 -9.41 -22.61 7.07
N ALA A 40 -9.68 -21.52 7.76
CA ALA A 40 -10.43 -21.51 9.01
C ALA A 40 -11.50 -20.42 9.00
N ALA A 41 -12.46 -20.53 9.92
CA ALA A 41 -13.57 -19.58 10.04
C ALA A 41 -13.06 -18.17 10.37
N GLY A 42 -12.13 -18.06 11.32
CA GLY A 42 -11.46 -16.83 11.68
C GLY A 42 -9.96 -16.87 11.39
N PRO A 43 -9.33 -15.73 11.11
CA PRO A 43 -7.88 -15.66 10.93
C PRO A 43 -7.11 -16.01 12.22
N SER A 44 -7.68 -15.74 13.39
CA SER A 44 -7.06 -16.06 14.68
C SER A 44 -6.94 -17.56 14.97
N ASP A 45 -7.64 -18.39 14.19
CA ASP A 45 -7.63 -19.85 14.35
C ASP A 45 -6.45 -20.50 13.61
N CYS A 46 -5.69 -19.72 12.84
CA CYS A 46 -4.54 -20.21 12.09
C CYS A 46 -3.22 -19.99 12.82
N GLU A 47 -2.32 -20.95 12.66
CA GLU A 47 -0.88 -20.70 12.80
C GLU A 47 -0.34 -20.13 11.48
N TYR A 48 0.58 -19.17 11.58
CA TYR A 48 1.12 -18.46 10.42
C TYR A 48 2.59 -18.80 10.21
N GLU A 49 2.93 -19.19 8.99
CA GLU A 49 4.30 -19.47 8.56
C GLU A 49 4.74 -18.51 7.45
N HIS A 50 6.03 -18.21 7.40
CA HIS A 50 6.57 -17.37 6.33
C HIS A 50 6.38 -18.05 4.96
N LEU A 51 5.82 -17.31 4.01
CA LEU A 51 5.52 -17.81 2.68
C LEU A 51 6.46 -17.21 1.61
N ALA A 52 6.56 -15.88 1.57
CA ALA A 52 7.31 -15.19 0.53
C ALA A 52 7.73 -13.77 0.91
N ASP A 53 8.82 -13.30 0.30
CA ASP A 53 9.19 -11.90 0.19
C ASP A 53 8.73 -11.39 -1.20
N LEU A 54 7.88 -10.37 -1.26
CA LEU A 54 7.28 -9.90 -2.51
C LEU A 54 8.17 -8.87 -3.22
N VAL A 55 9.34 -9.33 -3.63
CA VAL A 55 10.39 -8.50 -4.25
C VAL A 55 10.55 -8.88 -5.74
N PRO A 56 10.45 -7.92 -6.67
CA PRO A 56 10.67 -8.18 -8.09
C PRO A 56 12.12 -8.57 -8.40
N PRO A 57 12.37 -9.19 -9.57
CA PRO A 57 13.71 -9.39 -10.08
C PRO A 57 14.54 -8.09 -10.09
N LYS A 58 15.84 -8.21 -9.82
CA LYS A 58 16.79 -7.08 -9.93
C LYS A 58 16.70 -6.45 -11.33
N GLY A 59 16.73 -5.12 -11.38
CA GLY A 59 16.49 -4.33 -12.57
C GLY A 59 15.02 -3.96 -12.80
N SER A 60 14.08 -4.43 -11.98
CA SER A 60 12.64 -4.13 -12.08
C SER A 60 12.05 -3.58 -10.77
N GLN A 61 12.90 -3.02 -9.91
CA GLN A 61 12.56 -2.44 -8.62
C GLN A 61 12.52 -0.91 -8.71
N GLY A 62 12.23 -0.23 -7.59
CA GLY A 62 11.81 1.18 -7.57
C GLY A 62 12.81 2.20 -8.13
N GLN A 63 14.09 2.13 -7.73
CA GLN A 63 15.09 3.12 -8.10
C GLN A 63 15.58 3.00 -9.56
N ALA A 64 16.29 4.02 -10.05
CA ALA A 64 16.73 4.11 -11.44
C ALA A 64 17.66 2.98 -11.89
N ASP A 65 18.46 2.41 -10.98
CA ASP A 65 19.31 1.25 -11.25
C ASP A 65 18.57 -0.09 -11.13
N GLY A 66 17.32 -0.05 -10.63
CA GLY A 66 16.46 -1.19 -10.40
C GLY A 66 16.95 -2.17 -9.32
N ASN A 67 17.89 -1.77 -8.45
CA ASN A 67 18.47 -2.68 -7.44
C ASN A 67 18.08 -2.35 -6.00
N PHE A 68 17.38 -1.24 -5.77
CA PHE A 68 16.89 -0.87 -4.45
C PHE A 68 15.43 -1.31 -4.27
N ALA A 69 15.24 -2.30 -3.40
CA ALA A 69 13.96 -2.96 -3.15
C ALA A 69 13.22 -2.44 -1.90
N PHE A 70 13.26 -1.14 -1.63
CA PHE A 70 12.44 -0.62 -0.52
C PHE A 70 10.96 -0.73 -0.86
N SER A 71 10.23 -1.48 -0.03
CA SER A 71 8.78 -1.56 -0.06
C SER A 71 8.18 -1.68 1.33
N ILE A 72 7.08 -0.94 1.55
CA ILE A 72 6.26 -1.04 2.75
C ILE A 72 4.76 -1.00 2.41
N ASP A 73 3.93 -1.33 3.39
CA ASP A 73 2.47 -1.19 3.36
C ASP A 73 1.82 -1.87 2.16
N GLY A 74 2.20 -3.12 1.91
CA GLY A 74 1.66 -3.87 0.80
C GLY A 74 0.26 -4.41 1.07
N THR A 75 -0.69 -4.12 0.17
CA THR A 75 -2.05 -4.66 0.17
C THR A 75 -2.29 -5.55 -1.04
N TYR A 76 -3.19 -6.52 -0.89
CA TYR A 76 -3.77 -7.27 -1.99
C TYR A 76 -4.84 -6.43 -2.71
N LEU A 77 -4.86 -6.49 -4.04
CA LEU A 77 -5.91 -5.91 -4.89
C LEU A 77 -6.31 -6.91 -5.96
N GLU A 78 -7.60 -7.19 -6.06
CA GLU A 78 -8.16 -7.95 -7.19
C GLU A 78 -8.97 -7.03 -8.11
N ILE A 79 -8.72 -7.10 -9.41
CA ILE A 79 -9.50 -6.37 -10.41
C ILE A 79 -10.19 -7.41 -11.31
N PRO A 80 -11.53 -7.49 -11.32
CA PRO A 80 -12.27 -8.45 -12.14
C PRO A 80 -11.87 -8.40 -13.62
N GLY A 81 -11.52 -9.56 -14.18
CA GLY A 81 -11.08 -9.69 -15.57
C GLY A 81 -9.67 -9.15 -15.88
N LYS A 82 -8.92 -8.64 -14.88
CA LYS A 82 -7.54 -8.16 -15.04
C LYS A 82 -6.52 -8.97 -14.22
N GLY A 83 -6.97 -9.54 -13.11
CA GLY A 83 -6.18 -10.42 -12.25
C GLY A 83 -5.93 -9.86 -10.86
N ARG A 84 -4.89 -10.39 -10.23
CA ARG A 84 -4.48 -10.09 -8.85
C ARG A 84 -3.22 -9.24 -8.86
N PHE A 85 -3.17 -8.31 -7.93
CA PHE A 85 -2.14 -7.31 -7.84
C PHE A 85 -1.70 -7.12 -6.39
N HIS A 86 -0.44 -6.72 -6.25
CA HIS A 86 0.12 -6.20 -5.01
C HIS A 86 0.33 -4.70 -5.20
N VAL A 87 -0.29 -3.91 -4.33
CA VAL A 87 -0.17 -2.44 -4.31
C VAL A 87 0.60 -2.06 -3.06
N LEU A 88 1.60 -1.20 -3.20
CA LEU A 88 2.59 -0.97 -2.14
C LEU A 88 3.21 0.43 -2.24
N SER A 89 3.85 0.86 -1.16
CA SER A 89 4.66 2.07 -1.11
C SER A 89 6.13 1.74 -1.40
N ILE A 90 6.77 2.49 -2.29
CA ILE A 90 8.18 2.31 -2.68
C ILE A 90 8.94 3.63 -2.72
N ILE A 91 10.28 3.60 -2.72
CA ILE A 91 11.09 4.72 -3.18
C ILE A 91 11.31 4.56 -4.69
N ASN A 92 10.76 5.50 -5.46
CA ASN A 92 10.87 5.45 -6.93
C ASN A 92 12.22 5.98 -7.44
N LYS A 93 12.41 5.94 -8.77
CA LYS A 93 13.61 6.39 -9.47
C LYS A 93 13.98 7.86 -9.26
N ASP A 94 13.01 8.70 -8.89
CA ASP A 94 13.17 10.12 -8.63
C ASP A 94 13.29 10.41 -7.12
N LEU A 95 13.52 9.36 -6.31
CA LEU A 95 13.68 9.39 -4.85
C LEU A 95 12.44 9.90 -4.10
N LEU A 96 11.25 9.74 -4.69
CA LEU A 96 9.97 10.04 -4.03
C LEU A 96 9.36 8.76 -3.48
N GLN A 97 8.78 8.83 -2.27
CA GLN A 97 7.98 7.73 -1.73
C GLN A 97 6.59 7.74 -2.41
N SER A 98 6.30 6.67 -3.15
CA SER A 98 5.24 6.62 -4.16
C SER A 98 4.43 5.33 -4.07
N ILE A 99 3.19 5.36 -4.54
CA ILE A 99 2.38 4.14 -4.71
C ILE A 99 2.77 3.47 -6.03
N ALA A 100 3.12 2.19 -5.93
CA ALA A 100 3.31 1.31 -7.05
C ALA A 100 2.30 0.16 -7.04
N ILE A 101 2.18 -0.50 -8.19
CA ILE A 101 1.40 -1.70 -8.39
C ILE A 101 2.23 -2.71 -9.18
N THR A 102 2.05 -3.99 -8.89
CA THR A 102 2.62 -5.10 -9.66
C THR A 102 1.64 -6.27 -9.71
N ARG A 103 1.77 -7.13 -10.72
CA ARG A 103 1.01 -8.39 -10.78
C ARG A 103 1.47 -9.29 -9.63
N LEU A 104 0.51 -9.97 -9.02
CA LEU A 104 0.75 -10.97 -7.98
C LEU A 104 0.36 -12.34 -8.52
N ASP A 105 1.34 -13.24 -8.63
CA ASP A 105 1.12 -14.66 -8.86
C ASP A 105 0.88 -15.32 -7.50
N THR A 106 -0.35 -15.77 -7.25
CA THR A 106 -0.73 -16.44 -5.99
C THR A 106 -0.52 -17.96 -6.02
N GLU A 107 -0.08 -18.53 -7.15
CA GLU A 107 0.34 -19.94 -7.22
C GLU A 107 1.79 -20.07 -6.72
N ASN A 108 2.68 -19.19 -7.20
CA ASN A 108 4.10 -19.21 -6.83
C ASN A 108 4.50 -18.14 -5.80
N TRP A 109 3.58 -17.23 -5.45
CA TRP A 109 3.81 -16.12 -4.52
C TRP A 109 4.97 -15.20 -4.95
N THR A 110 4.93 -14.82 -6.22
CA THR A 110 5.92 -13.93 -6.85
C THR A 110 5.25 -12.68 -7.40
N VAL A 111 6.07 -11.65 -7.65
CA VAL A 111 5.64 -10.39 -8.27
C VAL A 111 6.49 -10.05 -9.49
N ASP A 112 5.85 -9.40 -10.45
CA ASP A 112 6.53 -8.79 -11.60
C ASP A 112 7.18 -7.44 -11.19
N GLY A 113 7.72 -6.71 -12.16
CA GLY A 113 8.26 -5.37 -11.95
C GLY A 113 7.26 -4.39 -11.32
N TRP A 114 7.77 -3.49 -10.48
CA TRP A 114 6.94 -2.44 -9.87
C TRP A 114 6.65 -1.31 -10.87
N HIS A 115 5.39 -0.90 -10.93
CA HIS A 115 4.92 0.20 -11.77
C HIS A 115 4.34 1.32 -10.92
N VAL A 116 4.93 2.52 -10.96
CA VAL A 116 4.45 3.68 -10.23
C VAL A 116 3.11 4.15 -10.80
N ILE A 117 2.10 4.27 -9.94
CA ILE A 117 0.75 4.77 -10.28
C ILE A 117 0.38 6.07 -9.58
N SER A 118 1.07 6.43 -8.50
CA SER A 118 0.93 7.73 -7.85
C SER A 118 2.26 8.19 -7.28
N VAL A 119 2.60 9.45 -7.53
CA VAL A 119 3.73 10.16 -6.90
C VAL A 119 3.17 11.31 -6.07
N PRO A 120 3.81 11.73 -4.98
CA PRO A 120 3.37 12.90 -4.22
C PRO A 120 3.63 14.18 -5.03
N ASP A 121 2.61 14.71 -5.69
CA ASP A 121 2.66 15.85 -6.62
C ASP A 121 1.70 17.00 -6.25
N GLN A 122 0.85 16.80 -5.24
CA GLN A 122 -0.03 17.81 -4.71
C GLN A 122 0.58 18.49 -3.48
N PRO A 123 0.34 19.81 -3.26
CA PRO A 123 0.87 20.52 -2.10
C PRO A 123 0.53 19.89 -0.75
N TRP A 124 -0.64 19.26 -0.62
CA TRP A 124 -1.07 18.60 0.61
C TRP A 124 -0.34 17.27 0.88
N GLU A 125 0.35 16.69 -0.11
CA GLU A 125 1.13 15.43 0.01
C GLU A 125 2.59 15.69 0.46
N MET A 126 2.98 16.97 0.55
CA MET A 126 4.37 17.40 0.73
C MET A 126 4.65 18.05 2.09
N ASN A 127 3.78 17.88 3.08
CA ASN A 127 4.01 18.42 4.42
C ASN A 127 5.02 17.56 5.18
N THR A 128 6.00 18.22 5.79
CA THR A 128 7.09 17.59 6.54
C THR A 128 7.40 18.36 7.83
N THR A 129 8.19 17.77 8.72
CA THR A 129 8.80 18.50 9.84
C THR A 129 10.06 19.20 9.30
N ASN A 130 10.04 20.54 9.26
CA ASN A 130 11.08 21.44 8.73
C ASN A 130 12.51 21.29 9.32
N SER A 131 12.80 20.25 10.10
CA SER A 131 14.05 20.07 10.85
C SER A 131 15.11 19.23 10.14
N ASN A 132 14.79 18.50 9.06
CA ASN A 132 15.78 17.73 8.31
C ASN A 132 15.59 17.92 6.78
N PRO A 133 16.50 18.64 6.08
CA PRO A 133 16.44 18.82 4.64
C PRO A 133 16.65 17.52 3.84
N ASN A 134 17.06 16.44 4.50
CA ASN A 134 17.18 15.09 3.94
C ASN A 134 16.00 14.18 4.31
N SER A 135 14.99 14.67 5.04
CA SER A 135 13.78 13.88 5.33
C SER A 135 12.97 13.72 4.07
N ILE A 136 12.36 12.54 3.86
CA ILE A 136 11.33 12.35 2.84
C ILE A 136 10.25 13.40 3.10
N THR A 137 10.17 14.39 2.20
CA THR A 137 9.26 15.53 2.33
C THR A 137 7.92 15.25 1.66
N ALA A 138 7.89 14.26 0.76
CA ALA A 138 6.79 13.96 -0.12
C ALA A 138 6.51 12.46 -0.03
N VAL A 139 5.34 12.10 0.49
CA VAL A 139 4.95 10.72 0.79
C VAL A 139 3.64 10.41 0.10
N ASN A 140 3.58 9.28 -0.61
CA ASN A 140 2.37 8.50 -0.75
C ASN A 140 2.66 7.10 -0.19
N GLU A 141 1.88 6.66 0.80
CA GLU A 141 2.03 5.34 1.42
C GLU A 141 0.70 4.74 1.86
N ALA A 142 0.71 3.57 2.50
CA ALA A 142 -0.47 2.89 3.01
C ALA A 142 -1.65 2.80 2.01
N PRO A 143 -1.43 2.23 0.80
CA PRO A 143 -2.51 2.00 -0.12
C PRO A 143 -3.51 0.99 0.45
N HIS A 144 -4.82 1.24 0.33
CA HIS A 144 -5.84 0.28 0.73
C HIS A 144 -7.01 0.25 -0.27
N PRO A 145 -7.43 -0.93 -0.76
CA PRO A 145 -8.47 -1.04 -1.76
C PRO A 145 -9.87 -0.77 -1.20
N LEU A 146 -10.71 -0.17 -2.03
CA LEU A 146 -12.13 0.05 -1.77
C LEU A 146 -12.93 -0.35 -3.00
N TYR A 147 -13.89 -1.25 -2.79
CA TYR A 147 -14.83 -1.72 -3.80
C TYR A 147 -16.22 -1.21 -3.47
N HIS A 148 -16.80 -0.39 -4.35
CA HIS A 148 -18.12 0.17 -4.11
C HIS A 148 -18.86 0.43 -5.42
N ASN A 149 -20.12 -0.01 -5.52
CA ASN A 149 -20.98 0.19 -6.70
C ASN A 149 -20.36 -0.18 -8.06
N GLY A 150 -19.51 -1.22 -8.08
CA GLY A 150 -18.82 -1.67 -9.29
C GLY A 150 -17.57 -0.87 -9.65
N GLU A 151 -17.22 0.13 -8.84
CA GLU A 151 -15.99 0.91 -8.95
C GLU A 151 -14.91 0.37 -8.03
N ILE A 152 -13.65 0.64 -8.41
CA ILE A 152 -12.46 0.23 -7.67
C ILE A 152 -11.65 1.48 -7.37
N TRP A 153 -11.37 1.66 -6.09
CA TRP A 153 -10.63 2.78 -5.55
C TRP A 153 -9.45 2.25 -4.75
N LEU A 154 -8.38 3.04 -4.66
CA LEU A 154 -7.34 2.88 -3.65
C LEU A 154 -7.34 4.13 -2.79
N SER A 155 -7.52 4.03 -1.48
CA SER A 155 -7.06 5.10 -0.60
C SER A 155 -5.56 5.02 -0.45
N TYR A 156 -4.93 6.14 -0.13
CA TYR A 156 -3.52 6.21 0.24
C TYR A 156 -3.32 7.39 1.18
N SER A 157 -2.25 7.36 1.96
CA SER A 157 -1.89 8.46 2.86
C SER A 157 -0.82 9.35 2.24
N GLY A 158 -0.99 10.66 2.39
CA GLY A 158 -0.05 11.67 1.94
C GLY A 158 0.54 12.50 3.09
N SER A 159 1.67 13.15 2.82
CA SER A 159 2.51 13.86 3.80
C SER A 159 3.21 12.96 4.82
N TYR A 160 4.16 13.51 5.57
CA TYR A 160 4.87 12.78 6.60
C TYR A 160 3.98 12.49 7.82
N CYS A 161 3.94 11.22 8.25
CA CYS A 161 3.11 10.74 9.36
C CYS A 161 3.47 11.37 10.73
N GLY A 162 4.67 11.93 10.87
CA GLY A 162 5.07 12.72 12.04
C GLY A 162 4.47 14.13 12.10
N THR A 163 3.55 14.48 11.19
CA THR A 163 2.90 15.80 11.14
C THR A 163 1.38 15.69 11.34
N PRO A 164 0.71 16.75 11.82
CA PRO A 164 -0.76 16.81 11.85
C PRO A 164 -1.41 16.75 10.45
N ASN A 165 -0.63 16.95 9.40
CA ASN A 165 -1.08 17.07 8.01
C ASN A 165 -1.13 15.73 7.26
N TYR A 166 -0.83 14.61 7.93
CA TYR A 166 -1.08 13.29 7.39
C TYR A 166 -2.57 13.16 7.05
N ALA A 167 -2.87 12.82 5.80
CA ALA A 167 -4.21 12.90 5.23
C ALA A 167 -4.41 11.83 4.15
N LEU A 168 -5.66 11.49 3.84
CA LEU A 168 -5.99 10.50 2.81
C LEU A 168 -6.26 11.15 1.46
N GLY A 169 -5.73 10.54 0.40
CA GLY A 169 -6.17 10.71 -0.99
C GLY A 169 -6.83 9.44 -1.52
N LEU A 170 -7.36 9.51 -2.74
CA LEU A 170 -7.94 8.40 -3.48
C LEU A 170 -7.34 8.31 -4.89
N LEU A 171 -7.19 7.09 -5.39
CA LEU A 171 -6.92 6.76 -6.79
C LEU A 171 -8.13 5.97 -7.32
N HIS A 172 -8.85 6.55 -8.28
CA HIS A 172 -9.98 5.89 -8.95
C HIS A 172 -9.50 5.09 -10.16
N TYR A 173 -9.80 3.79 -10.22
CA TYR A 173 -9.52 2.99 -11.40
C TYR A 173 -10.53 3.26 -12.52
N ASN A 174 -10.10 3.96 -13.57
CA ASN A 174 -10.94 4.33 -14.72
C ASN A 174 -10.95 3.26 -15.84
N GLY A 175 -10.47 2.05 -15.55
CA GLY A 175 -10.30 0.99 -16.55
C GLY A 175 -8.96 1.06 -17.30
N GLY A 176 -8.79 0.20 -18.31
CA GLY A 176 -7.55 0.09 -19.07
C GLY A 176 -6.57 -0.92 -18.48
N ASP A 177 -5.28 -0.57 -18.44
CA ASP A 177 -4.21 -1.41 -17.91
C ASP A 177 -3.86 -0.95 -16.49
N PRO A 178 -4.17 -1.72 -15.43
CA PRO A 178 -3.92 -1.32 -14.04
C PRO A 178 -2.47 -0.93 -13.75
N LEU A 179 -1.50 -1.44 -14.53
CA LEU A 179 -0.07 -1.14 -14.36
C LEU A 179 0.32 0.25 -14.88
N LYS A 180 -0.62 1.01 -15.49
CA LYS A 180 -0.36 2.36 -16.00
C LYS A 180 -0.96 3.42 -15.09
N ALA A 181 -0.17 4.42 -14.73
CA ALA A 181 -0.65 5.59 -13.97
C ALA A 181 -1.88 6.26 -14.62
N SER A 182 -1.97 6.27 -15.96
CA SER A 182 -3.12 6.83 -16.69
C SER A 182 -4.45 6.12 -16.43
N SER A 183 -4.42 4.90 -15.87
CA SER A 183 -5.62 4.16 -15.47
C SER A 183 -6.17 4.59 -14.10
N TRP A 184 -5.47 5.48 -13.39
CA TRP A 184 -5.80 5.90 -12.04
C TRP A 184 -5.99 7.41 -11.96
N ALA A 185 -7.20 7.89 -11.66
CA ALA A 185 -7.45 9.30 -11.40
C ALA A 185 -7.24 9.63 -9.92
N LYS A 186 -6.33 10.55 -9.64
CA LYS A 186 -6.03 11.00 -8.28
C LYS A 186 -7.03 12.07 -7.80
N ILE A 187 -7.49 11.95 -6.56
CA ILE A 187 -8.37 12.90 -5.86
C ILE A 187 -7.86 13.08 -4.43
N GLY A 188 -7.77 14.32 -3.93
CA GLY A 188 -7.44 14.53 -2.53
C GLY A 188 -7.10 15.97 -2.15
N PRO A 189 -6.98 16.25 -0.84
CA PRO A 189 -7.23 15.30 0.26
C PRO A 189 -8.74 15.08 0.45
N VAL A 190 -9.15 13.84 0.75
CA VAL A 190 -10.55 13.46 1.01
C VAL A 190 -10.85 13.26 2.49
N PHE A 191 -9.82 13.03 3.30
CA PHE A 191 -9.93 12.91 4.75
C PHE A 191 -8.69 13.53 5.39
N SER A 192 -8.89 14.45 6.33
CA SER A 192 -7.82 15.21 6.96
C SER A 192 -8.20 15.62 8.39
N GLN A 193 -7.23 16.17 9.10
CA GLN A 193 -7.42 16.66 10.47
C GLN A 193 -8.67 17.55 10.63
N ALA A 194 -9.48 17.24 11.64
CA ALA A 194 -10.65 18.01 12.00
C ALA A 194 -11.06 17.71 13.45
N ASN A 195 -11.78 18.63 14.09
CA ASN A 195 -12.37 18.44 15.41
C ASN A 195 -11.36 18.01 16.51
N GLY A 196 -10.11 18.45 16.43
CA GLY A 196 -9.05 18.09 17.38
C GLY A 196 -8.41 16.71 17.15
N ASN A 197 -8.75 16.04 16.05
CA ASN A 197 -8.08 14.82 15.60
C ASN A 197 -7.05 15.20 14.52
N TYR A 198 -5.85 14.66 14.66
CA TYR A 198 -4.67 15.04 13.87
C TYR A 198 -4.04 13.80 13.23
N GLY A 199 -3.45 13.97 12.04
CA GLY A 199 -2.68 12.92 11.39
C GLY A 199 -3.49 11.70 10.97
N THR A 200 -4.68 11.92 10.41
CA THR A 200 -5.61 10.85 10.01
C THR A 200 -5.12 10.17 8.72
N GLY A 201 -4.64 8.94 8.82
CA GLY A 201 -4.13 8.18 7.69
C GLY A 201 -4.02 6.69 7.97
N HIS A 202 -3.29 5.97 7.12
CA HIS A 202 -3.12 4.51 7.12
C HIS A 202 -4.43 3.77 7.42
N ASN A 203 -5.44 4.04 6.59
CA ASN A 203 -6.80 3.58 6.84
C ASN A 203 -7.05 2.16 6.35
N CYS A 204 -8.14 1.56 6.83
CA CYS A 204 -8.76 0.38 6.22
C CYS A 204 -10.25 0.61 5.98
N PHE A 205 -10.86 -0.20 5.12
CA PHE A 205 -12.31 -0.22 4.91
C PHE A 205 -12.91 -1.57 5.31
N PHE A 206 -14.05 -1.53 5.97
CA PHE A 206 -14.78 -2.74 6.35
C PHE A 206 -16.28 -2.48 6.37
N THR A 207 -17.08 -3.54 6.26
CA THR A 207 -18.53 -3.40 6.22
C THR A 207 -19.11 -3.37 7.63
N SER A 208 -20.16 -2.58 7.83
CA SER A 208 -20.96 -2.61 9.06
C SER A 208 -21.55 -4.01 9.32
N PRO A 209 -21.90 -4.36 10.57
CA PRO A 209 -22.45 -5.68 10.89
C PRO A 209 -23.70 -6.08 10.09
N ASP A 210 -24.54 -5.09 9.75
CA ASP A 210 -25.76 -5.26 8.95
C ASP A 210 -25.53 -5.15 7.43
N ARG A 211 -24.29 -4.89 7.02
CA ARG A 211 -23.83 -4.70 5.64
C ARG A 211 -24.42 -3.51 4.88
N SER A 212 -25.03 -2.56 5.58
CA SER A 212 -25.66 -1.37 4.97
C SER A 212 -24.68 -0.22 4.71
N GLN A 213 -23.51 -0.23 5.38
CA GLN A 213 -22.52 0.84 5.32
C GLN A 213 -21.10 0.30 5.12
N ILE A 214 -20.26 1.14 4.54
CA ILE A 214 -18.81 0.97 4.57
C ILE A 214 -18.30 1.89 5.68
N TRP A 215 -17.58 1.31 6.62
CA TRP A 215 -16.87 2.03 7.68
C TRP A 215 -15.40 2.16 7.31
N VAL A 216 -14.79 3.25 7.79
CA VAL A 216 -13.36 3.52 7.67
C VAL A 216 -12.76 3.50 9.06
N GLY A 217 -11.68 2.74 9.24
CA GLY A 217 -10.80 2.86 10.40
C GLY A 217 -9.58 3.68 9.99
N SER A 218 -9.19 4.68 10.78
CA SER A 218 -7.97 5.48 10.60
C SER A 218 -7.33 5.78 11.96
#